data_AF-A0A5A9P3U6-F1
#
_entry.id   AF-A0A5A9P3U6-F1
#
_cell.length_a   1.000
_cell.length_b   1.000
_cell.length_c   1.000
_cell.angle_alpha   90.00
_cell.angle_beta   90.00
_cell.angle_gamma   90.00
#
_symmetry.space_group_name_H-M   'P 1'
#
loop_
_entity.id
_entity.type
_entity.pdbx_description
1 polymer ?
#
loop_
_entity_poly.entity_id
_entity_poly.type
_entity_poly.pdbx_seq_one_letter_code
_entity_poly.pdbx_strand_id
1 'polypeptide(L)'
;MLLRVIISEMDIRKVTLDNVPDTVHGLKEDKATLEVLISPPDTVSDSSLLPLSQSPSTSTLASSVVLPVSQSPSISTLVSSSFSQLKQSRLHPWPTVFTIPTFSYNVELRLKHGNEAYIKDGTLLKISCDMQTEILDKLAEAMFAYKAKPNKEEIKSVAIALLEKQPCQKEGDPQLGGKDQKTLEHKRELMCQEMKNRNPNKSFTNGAMSSTYALRRQEIIQKEPPVSEMKKKWPALFYE
;
A
#
# COMPACT_ATOMS: atom_id res chain seq x y z
N MET A 1 22.70 -18.40 22.18
CA MET A 1 21.51 -17.74 21.57
C MET A 1 21.44 -18.05 20.08
N LEU A 2 20.24 -18.08 19.48
CA LEU A 2 20.05 -18.30 18.04
C LEU A 2 19.75 -16.97 17.33
N LEU A 3 20.68 -16.50 16.50
CA LEU A 3 20.50 -15.31 15.66
C LEU A 3 20.01 -15.70 14.26
N ARG A 4 19.11 -14.90 13.69
CA ARG A 4 18.75 -14.99 12.27
C ARG A 4 19.42 -13.86 11.53
N VAL A 5 20.30 -14.19 10.60
CA VAL A 5 21.01 -13.26 9.72
C VAL A 5 20.31 -13.27 8.36
N ILE A 6 19.79 -12.13 7.94
CA ILE A 6 19.11 -11.97 6.65
C ILE A 6 20.10 -11.32 5.70
N ILE A 7 20.58 -12.08 4.71
CA ILE A 7 21.54 -11.61 3.70
C ILE A 7 20.76 -11.12 2.46
N SER A 8 19.70 -11.83 2.08
CA SER A 8 18.75 -11.40 1.04
C SER A 8 17.34 -11.94 1.33
N GLU A 9 16.34 -11.49 0.57
CA GLU A 9 14.94 -11.92 0.73
C GLU A 9 14.75 -13.44 0.59
N MET A 10 15.70 -14.13 -0.05
CA MET A 10 15.69 -15.58 -0.27
C MET A 10 16.77 -16.32 0.55
N ASP A 11 17.66 -15.59 1.23
CA ASP A 11 18.78 -16.15 1.99
C ASP A 11 18.78 -15.63 3.43
N ILE A 12 18.15 -16.42 4.30
CA ILE A 12 18.08 -16.19 5.75
C ILE A 12 18.76 -17.37 6.45
N ARG A 13 19.82 -17.08 7.19
CA ARG A 13 20.63 -18.10 7.87
C ARG A 13 20.49 -17.99 9.38
N LYS A 14 20.47 -19.15 10.04
CA LYS A 14 20.43 -19.24 11.51
C LYS A 14 21.84 -19.52 12.02
N VAL A 15 22.33 -18.66 12.91
CA VAL A 15 23.64 -18.78 13.54
C VAL A 15 23.44 -18.97 15.04
N THR A 16 24.07 -19.99 15.60
CA THR A 16 24.07 -20.23 17.05
C THR A 16 25.33 -19.61 17.62
N LEU A 17 25.17 -18.70 18.59
CA LEU A 17 26.27 -18.14 19.37
C LEU A 17 26.29 -18.78 20.75
N ASP A 18 27.48 -19.13 21.23
CA ASP A 18 27.67 -19.79 22.53
C ASP A 18 27.47 -18.82 23.70
N ASN A 19 27.77 -17.53 23.52
CA ASN A 19 27.57 -16.47 24.53
C ASN A 19 26.80 -15.28 23.94
N VAL A 20 26.15 -14.49 24.82
CA VAL A 20 25.45 -13.25 24.44
C VAL A 20 26.45 -12.09 24.57
N PRO A 21 26.87 -11.43 23.49
CA PRO A 21 27.81 -10.32 23.60
C PRO A 21 27.12 -9.09 24.21
N ASP A 22 27.76 -8.49 25.22
CA ASP A 22 27.26 -7.30 25.94
C ASP A 22 27.38 -6.00 25.11
N THR A 23 28.06 -6.03 23.96
CA THR A 23 28.26 -4.84 23.11
C THR A 23 28.38 -5.22 21.63
N VAL A 24 27.86 -4.36 20.75
CA VAL A 24 27.88 -4.54 19.28
C VAL A 24 29.30 -4.78 18.72
N HIS A 25 30.33 -4.25 19.39
CA HIS A 25 31.73 -4.48 19.03
C HIS A 25 32.18 -5.94 19.24
N GLY A 26 31.73 -6.61 20.31
CA GLY A 26 32.08 -8.01 20.59
C GLY A 26 31.52 -8.97 19.55
N LEU A 27 30.36 -8.64 18.95
CA LEU A 27 29.78 -9.41 17.84
C LEU A 27 30.66 -9.35 16.57
N LYS A 28 31.49 -8.32 16.42
CA LYS A 28 32.38 -8.12 15.26
C LYS A 28 33.71 -8.85 15.41
N GLU A 29 34.09 -9.28 16.62
CA GLU A 29 35.32 -10.05 16.86
C GLU A 29 35.15 -11.52 16.48
N ASP A 30 33.93 -12.06 16.59
CA ASP A 30 33.52 -13.38 16.05
C ASP A 30 33.35 -13.39 14.51
N LYS A 31 34.09 -12.51 13.82
CA LYS A 31 34.08 -12.29 12.36
C LYS A 31 34.33 -13.57 11.56
N ALA A 32 35.15 -14.48 12.09
CA ALA A 32 35.53 -15.72 11.40
C ALA A 32 34.32 -16.65 11.17
N THR A 33 33.37 -16.70 12.10
CA THR A 33 32.16 -17.54 11.98
C THR A 33 31.17 -16.95 10.97
N LEU A 34 31.14 -15.63 10.83
CA LEU A 34 30.24 -14.93 9.91
C LEU A 34 30.81 -14.81 8.48
N GLU A 35 32.13 -14.66 8.31
CA GLU A 35 32.77 -14.57 6.98
C GLU A 35 32.71 -15.89 6.20
N VAL A 36 32.85 -17.04 6.87
CA VAL A 36 32.78 -18.36 6.21
C VAL A 36 31.40 -18.61 5.58
N LEU A 37 30.34 -17.98 6.09
CA LEU A 37 29.00 -18.08 5.52
C LEU A 37 28.76 -17.14 4.32
N ILE A 38 29.59 -16.13 4.08
CA ILE A 38 29.30 -15.06 3.09
C ILE A 38 30.06 -15.26 1.76
N SER A 39 30.93 -16.25 1.61
CA SER A 39 31.57 -16.52 0.30
C SER A 39 30.63 -17.24 -0.69
N PRO A 40 30.46 -16.74 -1.92
CA PRO A 40 29.71 -17.42 -2.98
C PRO A 40 30.57 -18.49 -3.67
N PRO A 41 30.02 -19.65 -4.08
CA PRO A 41 30.72 -20.58 -4.95
C PRO A 41 30.67 -20.11 -6.41
N ASP A 42 31.86 -19.85 -6.94
CA ASP A 42 32.38 -19.94 -8.30
C ASP A 42 31.48 -19.66 -9.53
N THR A 43 31.92 -18.63 -10.23
CA THR A 43 31.68 -18.29 -11.63
C THR A 43 32.15 -19.39 -12.59
N VAL A 44 31.28 -19.82 -13.51
CA VAL A 44 31.69 -20.32 -14.82
C VAL A 44 31.03 -19.49 -15.92
N SER A 45 31.87 -18.67 -16.55
CA SER A 45 31.63 -18.02 -17.84
C SER A 45 31.78 -19.05 -18.96
N ASP A 46 30.86 -19.10 -19.93
CA ASP A 46 31.18 -18.66 -21.30
C ASP A 46 29.91 -18.54 -22.17
N SER A 47 29.97 -17.59 -23.10
CA SER A 47 28.97 -17.16 -24.06
C SER A 47 28.98 -18.02 -25.32
N SER A 48 27.89 -18.03 -26.10
CA SER A 48 27.90 -17.61 -27.53
C SER A 48 26.70 -18.13 -28.36
N LEU A 49 25.97 -17.14 -28.92
CA LEU A 49 25.54 -16.97 -30.32
C LEU A 49 24.38 -17.81 -30.94
N LEU A 50 23.47 -17.02 -31.54
CA LEU A 50 22.38 -17.35 -32.48
C LEU A 50 22.91 -18.01 -33.78
N PRO A 51 22.02 -18.57 -34.63
CA PRO A 51 21.74 -17.83 -35.87
C PRO A 51 20.32 -17.95 -36.48
N LEU A 52 20.00 -16.89 -37.24
CA LEU A 52 19.12 -16.73 -38.42
C LEU A 52 18.58 -17.99 -39.15
N SER A 53 17.31 -17.94 -39.59
CA SER A 53 16.87 -18.25 -40.98
C SER A 53 15.35 -17.99 -41.14
N GLN A 54 14.91 -17.05 -42.00
CA GLN A 54 14.59 -17.18 -43.43
C GLN A 54 13.20 -17.77 -43.75
N SER A 55 12.36 -16.90 -44.34
CA SER A 55 11.21 -17.22 -45.23
C SER A 55 11.74 -17.76 -46.58
N PRO A 56 10.97 -18.52 -47.40
CA PRO A 56 10.15 -17.88 -48.46
C PRO A 56 8.84 -18.61 -48.88
N SER A 57 7.88 -17.79 -49.33
CA SER A 57 6.97 -17.85 -50.50
C SER A 57 6.42 -19.15 -51.11
N THR A 58 5.13 -19.09 -51.52
CA THR A 58 4.48 -19.52 -52.80
C THR A 58 2.95 -19.58 -52.53
N SER A 59 1.96 -19.37 -53.41
CA SER A 59 1.83 -19.37 -54.87
C SER A 59 0.56 -18.60 -55.29
N THR A 60 0.62 -18.05 -56.50
CA THR A 60 -0.37 -17.35 -57.33
C THR A 60 -1.49 -18.26 -57.87
N LEU A 61 -2.74 -17.78 -58.03
CA LEU A 61 -3.49 -17.64 -59.31
C LEU A 61 -5.04 -17.53 -59.19
N ALA A 62 -5.55 -16.52 -59.90
CA ALA A 62 -6.77 -16.46 -60.72
C ALA A 62 -8.18 -16.51 -60.09
N SER A 63 -8.91 -15.40 -60.21
CA SER A 63 -10.11 -15.32 -61.05
C SER A 63 -10.60 -13.89 -61.24
N SER A 64 -10.77 -13.53 -62.51
CA SER A 64 -11.39 -12.29 -63.00
C SER A 64 -12.91 -12.43 -63.02
N VAL A 65 -13.63 -11.45 -62.49
CA VAL A 65 -14.98 -11.08 -62.96
C VAL A 65 -15.06 -9.56 -62.98
N VAL A 66 -15.48 -9.01 -64.13
CA VAL A 66 -15.56 -7.58 -64.41
C VAL A 66 -17.02 -7.13 -64.35
N LEU A 67 -17.21 -5.89 -63.89
CA LEU A 67 -18.34 -4.95 -64.05
C LEU A 67 -19.38 -4.86 -62.90
N PRO A 68 -20.04 -3.69 -62.69
CA PRO A 68 -19.73 -2.33 -63.16
C PRO A 68 -19.64 -1.28 -62.03
N VAL A 69 -19.15 -0.11 -62.44
CA VAL A 69 -19.04 1.13 -61.68
C VAL A 69 -20.35 1.52 -60.97
N SER A 70 -20.27 1.77 -59.68
CA SER A 70 -21.23 2.61 -58.96
C SER A 70 -20.48 3.50 -57.98
N GLN A 71 -20.92 4.75 -57.97
CA GLN A 71 -20.28 5.95 -57.44
C GLN A 71 -19.93 5.85 -55.95
N SER A 72 -18.80 6.44 -55.56
CA SER A 72 -18.22 6.44 -54.20
C SER A 72 -19.12 7.10 -53.14
N PRO A 73 -18.84 6.90 -51.84
CA PRO A 73 -17.87 7.80 -51.20
C PRO A 73 -16.89 7.09 -50.23
N SER A 74 -15.64 7.55 -50.31
CA SER A 74 -14.61 7.64 -49.26
C SER A 74 -14.77 6.77 -48.00
N ILE A 75 -13.95 5.72 -47.89
CA ILE A 75 -13.63 5.09 -46.60
C ILE A 75 -12.80 6.11 -45.82
N SER A 76 -13.49 6.98 -45.07
CA SER A 76 -12.84 7.89 -44.14
C SER A 76 -12.16 7.04 -43.07
N THR A 77 -10.85 7.10 -43.05
CA THR A 77 -9.99 6.59 -41.98
C THR A 77 -10.42 7.24 -40.66
N LEU A 78 -11.33 6.61 -39.91
CA LEU A 78 -11.73 7.02 -38.56
C LEU A 78 -10.68 6.63 -37.50
N VAL A 79 -9.40 6.76 -37.85
CA VAL A 79 -8.25 6.55 -36.93
C VAL A 79 -7.38 7.81 -36.96
N SER A 80 -7.97 8.96 -36.65
CA SER A 80 -7.19 10.19 -36.42
C SER A 80 -7.84 11.18 -35.44
N SER A 81 -9.14 11.07 -35.19
CA SER A 81 -9.81 11.88 -34.15
C SER A 81 -9.45 11.43 -32.73
N SER A 82 -9.41 10.11 -32.45
CA SER A 82 -9.11 9.60 -31.10
C SER A 82 -7.68 9.91 -30.64
N PHE A 83 -6.69 9.89 -31.56
CA PHE A 83 -5.31 10.23 -31.23
C PHE A 83 -5.08 11.73 -31.03
N SER A 84 -5.91 12.57 -31.65
CA SER A 84 -5.82 14.02 -31.55
C SER A 84 -6.40 14.53 -30.22
N GLN A 85 -7.51 13.95 -29.74
CA GLN A 85 -8.01 14.19 -28.37
C GLN A 85 -7.00 13.77 -27.29
N LEU A 86 -6.37 12.60 -27.44
CA LEU A 86 -5.37 12.10 -26.49
C LEU A 86 -4.10 12.96 -26.37
N LYS A 87 -3.75 13.73 -27.41
CA LYS A 87 -2.59 14.64 -27.40
C LYS A 87 -2.91 15.98 -26.71
N GLN A 88 -4.16 16.43 -26.74
CA GLN A 88 -4.57 17.65 -26.04
C GLN A 88 -4.64 17.45 -24.52
N SER A 89 -5.02 16.26 -24.04
CA SER A 89 -5.09 15.97 -22.60
C SER A 89 -3.72 15.91 -21.90
N ARG A 90 -2.67 15.50 -22.61
CA ARG A 90 -1.30 15.31 -22.07
C ARG A 90 -0.49 16.61 -21.84
N LEU A 91 -1.16 17.76 -21.77
CA LEU A 91 -0.53 19.05 -21.48
C LEU A 91 -0.80 19.54 -20.05
N HIS A 92 -1.58 18.82 -19.26
CA HIS A 92 -1.87 19.22 -17.88
C HIS A 92 -0.80 18.68 -16.91
N PRO A 93 -0.26 19.52 -16.01
CA PRO A 93 0.57 19.06 -14.92
C PRO A 93 -0.22 18.13 -14.00
N TRP A 94 0.49 17.26 -13.28
CA TRP A 94 -0.13 16.37 -12.31
C TRP A 94 -0.94 17.18 -11.28
N PRO A 95 -2.19 16.79 -10.97
CA PRO A 95 -3.00 17.55 -10.04
C PRO A 95 -2.46 17.43 -8.61
N THR A 96 -2.52 18.52 -7.84
CA THR A 96 -2.17 18.51 -6.42
C THR A 96 -3.16 17.71 -5.58
N VAL A 97 -4.43 17.66 -6.01
CA VAL A 97 -5.49 16.81 -5.46
C VAL A 97 -6.09 15.99 -6.59
N PHE A 98 -5.86 14.68 -6.58
CA PHE A 98 -6.36 13.79 -7.62
C PHE A 98 -7.85 13.50 -7.43
N THR A 99 -8.66 13.76 -8.46
CA THR A 99 -10.09 13.47 -8.41
C THR A 99 -10.33 11.99 -8.71
N ILE A 100 -10.87 11.27 -7.72
CA ILE A 100 -11.21 9.86 -7.89
C ILE A 100 -12.45 9.72 -8.79
N PRO A 101 -12.37 8.90 -9.86
CA PRO A 101 -13.52 8.62 -10.72
C PRO A 101 -14.58 7.82 -9.97
N THR A 102 -15.84 7.93 -10.40
CA THR A 102 -16.91 7.06 -9.94
C THR A 102 -16.70 5.64 -10.47
N PHE A 103 -17.07 4.64 -9.66
CA PHE A 103 -17.00 3.23 -10.04
C PHE A 103 -18.39 2.75 -10.48
N SER A 104 -18.51 1.49 -10.90
CA SER A 104 -19.83 0.91 -11.13
C SER A 104 -20.66 0.94 -9.85
N TYR A 105 -21.98 1.03 -10.02
CA TYR A 105 -22.93 1.05 -8.92
C TYR A 105 -22.69 -0.08 -7.91
N ASN A 106 -22.37 -1.30 -8.39
CA ASN A 106 -22.11 -2.44 -7.54
C ASN A 106 -20.83 -2.26 -6.70
N VAL A 107 -19.76 -1.73 -7.29
CA VAL A 107 -18.51 -1.45 -6.58
C VAL A 107 -18.74 -0.38 -5.52
N GLU A 108 -19.39 0.72 -5.87
CA GLU A 108 -19.69 1.80 -4.92
C GLU A 108 -20.58 1.33 -3.77
N LEU A 109 -21.62 0.53 -4.05
CA LEU A 109 -22.51 -0.01 -3.03
C LEU A 109 -21.77 -0.95 -2.07
N ARG A 110 -20.87 -1.80 -2.59
CA ARG A 110 -20.05 -2.71 -1.77
C ARG A 110 -19.04 -1.95 -0.91
N LEU A 111 -18.39 -0.93 -1.47
CA LEU A 111 -17.49 -0.06 -0.74
C LEU A 111 -18.23 0.65 0.40
N LYS A 112 -19.42 1.19 0.13
CA LYS A 112 -20.26 1.84 1.13
C LYS A 112 -20.68 0.89 2.26
N HIS A 113 -21.23 -0.27 1.94
CA HIS A 113 -21.61 -1.26 2.96
C HIS A 113 -20.41 -1.75 3.77
N GLY A 114 -19.25 -1.91 3.13
CA GLY A 114 -18.01 -2.26 3.82
C GLY A 114 -17.58 -1.20 4.82
N ASN A 115 -17.66 0.08 4.45
CA ASN A 115 -17.36 1.18 5.35
C ASN A 115 -18.37 1.25 6.51
N GLU A 116 -19.66 1.05 6.26
CA GLU A 116 -20.69 1.00 7.30
C GLU A 116 -20.44 -0.14 8.30
N ALA A 117 -20.12 -1.34 7.82
CA ALA A 117 -19.78 -2.47 8.67
C ALA A 117 -18.53 -2.18 9.50
N TYR A 118 -17.48 -1.63 8.88
CA TYR A 118 -16.24 -1.27 9.57
C TYR A 118 -16.47 -0.27 10.72
N ILE A 119 -17.31 0.74 10.51
CA ILE A 119 -17.65 1.72 11.57
C ILE A 119 -18.45 1.06 12.69
N LYS A 120 -19.37 0.15 12.35
CA LYS A 120 -20.29 -0.48 13.31
C LYS A 120 -19.61 -1.47 14.23
N ASP A 121 -18.77 -2.36 13.69
CA ASP A 121 -18.19 -3.48 14.44
C ASP A 121 -16.72 -3.77 14.10
N GLY A 122 -16.09 -2.95 13.25
CA GLY A 122 -14.71 -3.14 12.82
C GLY A 122 -14.54 -4.21 11.73
N THR A 123 -15.64 -4.71 11.14
CA THR A 123 -15.57 -5.71 10.07
C THR A 123 -14.86 -5.17 8.84
N LEU A 124 -13.84 -5.89 8.38
CA LEU A 124 -13.07 -5.52 7.19
C LEU A 124 -13.80 -5.95 5.91
N LEU A 125 -13.95 -5.02 4.96
CA LEU A 125 -14.50 -5.32 3.65
C LEU A 125 -13.55 -6.23 2.84
N LYS A 126 -14.09 -7.34 2.34
CA LYS A 126 -13.40 -8.17 1.36
C LYS A 126 -13.58 -7.60 -0.05
N ILE A 127 -12.52 -7.04 -0.60
CA ILE A 127 -12.44 -6.64 -2.02
C ILE A 127 -12.27 -7.91 -2.86
N SER A 128 -13.18 -8.18 -3.80
CA SER A 128 -13.05 -9.30 -4.73
C SER A 128 -12.18 -8.91 -5.92
N CYS A 129 -11.60 -9.91 -6.62
CA CYS A 129 -10.75 -9.69 -7.79
C CYS A 129 -11.40 -8.77 -8.83
N ASP A 130 -12.66 -9.02 -9.17
CA ASP A 130 -13.40 -8.21 -10.17
C ASP A 130 -13.54 -6.74 -9.77
N MET A 131 -13.78 -6.46 -8.48
CA MET A 131 -13.84 -5.08 -7.98
C MET A 131 -12.49 -4.40 -8.07
N GLN A 132 -11.42 -5.14 -7.73
CA GLN A 132 -10.07 -4.61 -7.76
C GLN A 132 -9.67 -4.24 -9.18
N THR A 133 -9.93 -5.10 -10.16
CA THR A 133 -9.64 -4.81 -11.57
C THR A 133 -10.41 -3.58 -12.04
N GLU A 134 -11.71 -3.48 -11.73
CA GLU A 134 -12.52 -2.34 -12.15
C GLU A 134 -12.03 -1.01 -11.54
N ILE A 135 -11.71 -1.02 -10.23
CA ILE A 135 -11.17 0.15 -9.53
C ILE A 135 -9.84 0.57 -10.17
N LEU A 136 -8.95 -0.39 -10.41
CA LEU A 136 -7.63 -0.11 -11.00
C LEU A 136 -7.73 0.37 -12.44
N ASP A 137 -8.62 -0.19 -13.25
CA ASP A 137 -8.84 0.24 -14.64
C ASP A 137 -9.36 1.68 -14.70
N LYS A 138 -10.33 2.02 -13.84
CA LYS A 138 -10.87 3.38 -13.76
C LYS A 138 -9.83 4.39 -13.29
N LEU A 139 -9.00 4.02 -12.32
CA LEU A 139 -7.89 4.85 -11.87
C LEU A 139 -6.83 5.00 -12.95
N ALA A 140 -6.49 3.92 -13.66
CA ALA A 140 -5.52 3.95 -14.75
C ALA A 140 -6.00 4.85 -15.90
N GLU A 141 -7.27 4.77 -16.28
CA GLU A 141 -7.91 5.64 -17.27
C GLU A 141 -7.78 7.13 -16.86
N ALA A 142 -8.12 7.44 -15.61
CA ALA A 142 -8.03 8.80 -15.07
C ALA A 142 -6.58 9.31 -14.96
N MET A 143 -5.65 8.46 -14.54
CA MET A 143 -4.21 8.80 -14.44
C MET A 143 -3.60 9.00 -15.82
N PHE A 144 -4.01 8.20 -16.80
CA PHE A 144 -3.49 8.26 -18.18
C PHE A 144 -3.87 9.57 -18.87
N ALA A 145 -4.96 10.23 -18.46
CA ALA A 145 -5.32 11.55 -18.94
C ALA A 145 -4.23 12.60 -18.68
N TYR A 146 -3.49 12.46 -17.57
CA TYR A 146 -2.39 13.35 -17.19
C TYR A 146 -1.04 12.81 -17.65
N LYS A 147 -0.74 11.54 -17.33
CA LYS A 147 0.57 10.95 -17.54
C LYS A 147 0.48 9.46 -17.83
N ALA A 148 1.09 9.04 -18.93
CA ALA A 148 1.09 7.64 -19.36
C ALA A 148 1.84 6.70 -18.38
N LYS A 149 2.84 7.24 -17.68
CA LYS A 149 3.64 6.51 -16.68
C LYS A 149 3.86 7.38 -15.44
N PRO A 150 2.91 7.38 -14.49
CA PRO A 150 3.07 8.11 -13.25
C PRO A 150 4.19 7.53 -12.38
N ASN A 151 4.85 8.39 -11.63
CA ASN A 151 5.92 8.05 -10.70
C ASN A 151 5.33 7.50 -9.38
N LYS A 152 6.16 6.87 -8.56
CA LYS A 152 5.73 6.29 -7.28
C LYS A 152 5.03 7.30 -6.36
N GLU A 153 5.51 8.54 -6.30
CA GLU A 153 4.89 9.59 -5.47
C GLU A 153 3.52 10.04 -6.00
N GLU A 154 3.35 10.08 -7.33
CA GLU A 154 2.07 10.37 -7.98
C GLU A 154 1.05 9.25 -7.73
N ILE A 155 1.50 7.99 -7.80
CA ILE A 155 0.69 6.82 -7.44
C ILE A 155 0.29 6.85 -5.97
N LYS A 156 1.19 7.22 -5.06
CA LYS A 156 0.85 7.41 -3.63
C LYS A 156 -0.19 8.50 -3.44
N SER A 157 -0.07 9.62 -4.16
CA SER A 157 -1.07 10.69 -4.11
C SER A 157 -2.46 10.18 -4.52
N VAL A 158 -2.56 9.35 -5.57
CA VAL A 158 -3.82 8.71 -5.97
C VAL A 158 -4.34 7.76 -4.91
N ALA A 159 -3.47 6.96 -4.29
CA ALA A 159 -3.86 6.07 -3.21
C ALA A 159 -4.39 6.84 -1.99
N ILE A 160 -3.73 7.94 -1.62
CA ILE A 160 -4.20 8.83 -0.54
C ILE A 160 -5.55 9.44 -0.92
N ALA A 161 -5.68 9.99 -2.14
CA ALA A 161 -6.94 10.55 -2.62
C ALA A 161 -8.06 9.50 -2.66
N LEU A 162 -7.74 8.23 -3.00
CA LEU A 162 -8.70 7.13 -2.95
C LEU A 162 -9.16 6.90 -1.51
N LEU A 163 -8.24 6.81 -0.55
CA LEU A 163 -8.58 6.65 0.86
C LEU A 163 -9.38 7.85 1.39
N GLU A 164 -9.03 9.08 1.01
CA GLU A 164 -9.76 10.30 1.37
C GLU A 164 -11.15 10.39 0.70
N LYS A 165 -11.31 9.80 -0.49
CA LYS A 165 -12.58 9.70 -1.24
C LYS A 165 -13.41 8.46 -0.89
N GLN A 166 -12.90 7.58 -0.03
CA GLN A 166 -13.70 6.57 0.66
C GLN A 166 -14.19 7.03 2.06
N PRO A 167 -14.70 8.26 2.29
CA PRO A 167 -15.30 8.62 3.57
C PRO A 167 -16.78 8.24 3.53
N CYS A 168 -17.21 7.37 4.44
CA CYS A 168 -18.49 7.32 5.16
C CYS A 168 -19.63 8.31 4.76
N GLN A 169 -19.94 8.54 3.48
CA GLN A 169 -20.68 9.73 3.07
C GLN A 169 -22.19 9.56 3.22
N LYS A 170 -22.67 9.85 4.44
CA LYS A 170 -23.87 10.66 4.65
C LYS A 170 -23.70 11.51 5.92
N GLU A 171 -23.40 12.78 5.66
CA GLU A 171 -23.99 13.94 6.35
C GLU A 171 -23.87 13.99 7.89
N GLY A 172 -22.85 14.73 8.35
CA GLY A 172 -22.73 15.18 9.73
C GLY A 172 -21.33 14.98 10.34
N ASP A 173 -20.57 16.08 10.39
CA ASP A 173 -19.41 16.32 11.27
C ASP A 173 -18.01 15.77 10.87
N PRO A 174 -16.92 16.56 11.00
CA PRO A 174 -15.56 16.14 10.67
C PRO A 174 -14.95 15.31 11.80
N GLN A 175 -15.13 13.99 11.77
CA GLN A 175 -14.32 13.06 12.56
C GLN A 175 -13.94 11.83 11.71
N LEU A 176 -12.70 11.89 11.23
CA LEU A 176 -12.02 10.91 10.38
C LEU A 176 -11.64 9.68 11.22
N GLY A 177 -12.12 8.51 10.81
CA GLY A 177 -12.03 7.23 11.53
C GLY A 177 -10.62 6.60 11.66
N GLY A 178 -9.76 7.20 12.47
CA GLY A 178 -9.17 6.42 13.55
C GLY A 178 -10.14 6.49 14.73
N LYS A 179 -10.17 5.54 15.68
CA LYS A 179 -10.91 5.74 16.95
C LYS A 179 -10.66 7.19 17.38
N ASP A 180 -11.71 8.01 17.44
CA ASP A 180 -11.54 9.45 17.55
C ASP A 180 -10.49 9.75 18.61
N GLN A 181 -9.61 10.72 18.38
CA GLN A 181 -8.63 11.14 19.39
C GLN A 181 -9.31 11.30 20.77
N LYS A 182 -10.54 11.81 20.74
CA LYS A 182 -11.46 11.92 21.88
C LYS A 182 -11.82 10.57 22.53
N THR A 183 -12.11 9.53 21.76
CA THR A 183 -12.39 8.17 22.22
C THR A 183 -11.15 7.52 22.84
N LEU A 184 -9.97 7.68 22.23
CA LEU A 184 -8.72 7.18 22.80
C LEU A 184 -8.32 7.92 24.09
N GLU A 185 -8.52 9.24 24.13
CA GLU A 185 -8.30 10.05 25.33
C GLU A 185 -9.30 9.69 26.43
N HIS A 186 -10.58 9.48 26.10
CA HIS A 186 -11.56 8.99 27.06
C HIS A 186 -11.17 7.64 27.64
N LYS A 187 -10.67 6.71 26.82
CA LYS A 187 -10.17 5.42 27.29
C LYS A 187 -8.93 5.54 28.18
N ARG A 188 -8.05 6.52 27.91
CA ARG A 188 -6.94 6.88 28.81
C ARG A 188 -7.46 7.39 30.15
N GLU A 189 -8.48 8.24 30.14
CA GLU A 189 -9.05 8.80 31.37
C GLU A 189 -9.71 7.72 32.24
N LEU A 190 -10.49 6.82 31.63
CA LEU A 190 -11.06 5.66 32.34
C LEU A 190 -9.97 4.78 32.95
N MET A 191 -8.87 4.54 32.24
CA MET A 191 -7.71 3.83 32.78
C MET A 191 -7.05 4.59 33.94
N CYS A 192 -6.88 5.92 33.83
CA CYS A 192 -6.35 6.73 34.91
C CYS A 192 -7.27 6.72 36.14
N GLN A 193 -8.58 6.65 35.94
CA GLN A 193 -9.57 6.53 37.00
C GLN A 193 -9.52 5.16 37.65
N GLU A 194 -9.47 4.09 36.86
CA GLU A 194 -9.36 2.71 37.35
C GLU A 194 -8.10 2.53 38.22
N MET A 195 -6.98 3.13 37.82
CA MET A 195 -5.72 3.08 38.57
C MET A 195 -5.76 3.83 39.92
N LYS A 196 -6.80 4.63 40.20
CA LYS A 196 -7.01 5.23 41.53
C LYS A 196 -7.77 4.31 42.49
N ASN A 197 -8.37 3.23 41.98
CA ASN A 197 -9.06 2.26 42.82
C ASN A 197 -8.06 1.51 43.69
N ARG A 198 -8.49 1.11 44.90
CA ARG A 198 -7.64 0.35 45.83
C ARG A 198 -7.13 -0.97 45.22
N ASN A 199 -7.95 -1.59 44.37
CA ASN A 199 -7.62 -2.81 43.63
C ASN A 199 -7.99 -2.60 42.14
N PRO A 200 -7.05 -2.13 41.29
CA PRO A 200 -7.31 -1.90 39.87
C PRO A 200 -7.61 -3.19 39.11
N ASN A 201 -8.61 -3.17 38.23
CA ASN A 201 -8.91 -4.28 37.34
C ASN A 201 -7.78 -4.45 36.30
N LYS A 202 -6.91 -5.44 36.51
CA LYS A 202 -5.77 -5.73 35.63
C LYS A 202 -6.19 -6.04 34.18
N SER A 203 -7.30 -6.77 34.00
CA SER A 203 -7.80 -7.13 32.66
C SER A 203 -8.23 -5.90 31.87
N PHE A 204 -9.04 -5.03 32.49
CA PHE A 204 -9.45 -3.76 31.89
C PHE A 204 -8.24 -2.87 31.61
N THR A 205 -7.34 -2.73 32.58
CA THR A 205 -6.16 -1.86 32.49
C THR A 205 -5.25 -2.29 31.35
N ASN A 206 -4.98 -3.59 31.19
CA ASN A 206 -4.18 -4.13 30.09
C ASN A 206 -4.87 -3.89 28.74
N GLY A 207 -6.18 -4.14 28.64
CA GLY A 207 -6.95 -3.87 27.43
C GLY A 207 -6.96 -2.38 27.05
N ALA A 208 -7.06 -1.50 28.04
CA ALA A 208 -6.98 -0.05 27.87
C ALA A 208 -5.58 0.39 27.45
N MET A 209 -4.52 -0.13 28.07
CA MET A 209 -3.13 0.15 27.70
C MET A 209 -2.79 -0.27 26.26
N SER A 210 -3.22 -1.45 25.84
CA SER A 210 -3.05 -1.91 24.46
C SER A 210 -3.82 -1.04 23.47
N SER A 211 -5.06 -0.68 23.81
CA SER A 211 -5.91 0.17 22.96
C SER A 211 -5.35 1.58 22.77
N THR A 212 -4.63 2.10 23.77
CA THR A 212 -4.13 3.48 23.83
C THR A 212 -2.64 3.60 23.50
N TYR A 213 -2.01 2.50 23.08
CA TYR A 213 -0.58 2.45 22.71
C TYR A 213 -0.20 3.54 21.69
N ALA A 214 -0.99 3.71 20.63
CA ALA A 214 -0.71 4.69 19.58
C ALA A 214 -0.68 6.12 20.13
N LEU A 215 -1.69 6.48 20.93
CA LEU A 215 -1.80 7.78 21.58
C LEU A 215 -0.60 8.05 22.51
N ARG A 216 -0.26 7.06 23.34
CA ARG A 216 0.87 7.13 24.27
C ARG A 216 2.21 7.30 23.53
N ARG A 217 2.44 6.49 22.50
CA ARG A 217 3.66 6.54 21.68
C ARG A 217 3.80 7.90 20.99
N GLN A 218 2.70 8.43 20.45
CA GLN A 218 2.69 9.75 19.84
C GLN A 218 3.08 10.83 20.85
N GLU A 219 2.50 10.79 22.05
CA GLU A 219 2.82 11.75 23.12
C GLU A 219 4.30 11.68 23.55
N ILE A 220 4.84 10.47 23.73
CA ILE A 220 6.25 10.27 24.11
C ILE A 220 7.19 10.83 23.05
N ILE A 221 6.95 10.51 21.78
CA ILE A 221 7.85 10.90 20.68
C ILE A 221 7.74 12.39 20.36
N GLN A 222 6.55 12.97 20.45
CA GLN A 222 6.35 14.37 20.05
C GLN A 222 6.63 15.36 21.18
N LYS A 223 6.35 15.02 22.43
CA LYS A 223 6.40 15.95 23.57
C LYS A 223 7.52 15.68 24.55
N GLU A 224 8.15 14.51 24.47
CA GLU A 224 9.21 14.05 25.38
C GLU A 224 8.94 14.45 26.85
N PRO A 225 7.75 14.15 27.39
CA PRO A 225 7.33 14.74 28.65
C PRO A 225 8.13 14.17 29.83
N PRO A 226 8.33 14.95 30.91
CA PRO A 226 9.05 14.48 32.09
C PRO A 226 8.35 13.28 32.73
N VAL A 227 9.12 12.42 33.41
CA VAL A 227 8.61 11.19 34.04
C VAL A 227 7.48 11.48 35.04
N SER A 228 7.50 12.63 35.71
CA SER A 228 6.43 13.08 36.62
C SER A 228 5.09 13.26 35.91
N GLU A 229 5.11 13.81 34.70
CA GLU A 229 3.92 13.95 33.86
C GLU A 229 3.49 12.60 33.28
N MET A 230 4.45 11.76 32.90
CA MET A 230 4.18 10.39 32.43
C MET A 230 3.45 9.56 33.48
N LYS A 231 3.88 9.62 34.74
CA LYS A 231 3.21 8.94 35.86
C LYS A 231 1.78 9.41 36.06
N LYS A 232 1.50 10.69 35.82
CA LYS A 232 0.16 11.26 35.93
C LYS A 232 -0.77 10.83 34.79
N LYS A 233 -0.25 10.76 33.56
CA LYS A 233 -1.06 10.45 32.36
C LYS A 233 -1.16 8.96 32.05
N TRP A 234 -0.15 8.19 32.42
CA TRP A 234 -0.02 6.77 32.15
C TRP A 234 0.38 5.99 33.41
N PRO A 235 -0.42 6.08 34.50
CA PRO A 235 -0.06 5.48 35.78
C PRO A 235 0.23 3.98 35.66
N ALA A 236 -0.55 3.23 34.86
CA ALA A 236 -0.36 1.79 34.71
C ALA A 236 0.97 1.37 34.04
N LEU A 237 1.77 2.30 33.48
CA LEU A 237 3.13 1.96 33.04
C LEU A 237 4.09 1.72 34.22
N PHE A 238 3.74 2.19 35.41
CA PHE A 238 4.59 2.17 36.59
C PHE A 238 4.08 1.19 37.65
N TYR A 239 3.13 0.32 37.29
CA TYR A 239 2.55 -0.69 38.16
C TYR A 239 2.55 -2.05 37.44
N GLU A 240 3.11 -3.08 38.08
CA GLU A 240 3.22 -4.47 37.60
C GLU A 240 2.38 -5.41 38.49
#